data_AF-A0A8X6Q0X1-F1
#
_entry.id   AF-A0A8X6Q0X1-F1
#
_cell.length_a   1.000
_cell.length_b   1.000
_cell.length_c   1.000
_cell.angle_alpha   90.00
_cell.angle_beta   90.00
_cell.angle_gamma   90.00
#
_symmetry.space_group_name_H-M   'P 1'
#
loop_
_entity.id
_entity.type
_entity.pdbx_description
1 polymer ?
#
loop_
_entity_poly.entity_id
_entity_poly.type
_entity_poly.pdbx_seq_one_letter_code
_entity_poly.pdbx_strand_id
1 'polypeptide(L)'
;MLKKKSYLISLNLFLDSCGLLKVGDLRNANLPETVKHPLLLQKNHPITNMLIKFHHQIYMHGGMKLINSAMKQEYWIVGAKTTIRKEVPMSDLALSFRSKLWQIYQLRK
;
A
#
# COMPACT_ATOMS: atom_id res chain seq x y z
N MET A 1 -14.79 -4.35 24.30
CA MET A 1 -13.72 -3.49 24.86
C MET A 1 -12.36 -4.00 24.35
N LEU A 2 -11.54 -3.14 23.74
CA LEU A 2 -10.22 -3.52 23.23
C LEU A 2 -9.25 -3.81 24.40
N LYS A 3 -8.46 -4.89 24.32
CA LYS A 3 -7.50 -5.27 25.38
C LYS A 3 -6.41 -4.21 25.52
N LYS A 4 -6.03 -3.85 26.77
CA LYS A 4 -5.04 -2.82 27.19
C LYS A 4 -3.63 -2.90 26.57
N LYS A 5 -3.31 -3.93 25.77
CA LYS A 5 -2.04 -4.10 25.03
C LYS A 5 -2.25 -4.29 23.52
N SER A 6 -3.32 -3.75 22.95
CA SER A 6 -3.48 -3.82 21.50
C SER A 6 -2.65 -2.72 20.83
N TYR A 7 -1.95 -3.08 19.75
CA TYR A 7 -1.22 -2.15 18.86
C TYR A 7 -2.13 -1.00 18.34
N LEU A 8 -3.44 -1.20 18.39
CA LEU A 8 -4.45 -0.20 18.06
C LEU A 8 -4.55 0.92 19.08
N ILE A 9 -4.22 0.68 20.36
CA ILE A 9 -4.24 1.71 21.42
C ILE A 9 -3.05 2.68 21.28
N SER A 10 -1.91 2.22 20.74
CA SER A 10 -0.77 3.10 20.46
C SER A 10 -0.94 3.95 19.20
N LEU A 11 -1.91 3.62 18.34
CA LEU A 11 -2.29 4.44 17.21
C LEU A 11 -3.33 5.44 17.72
N ASN A 12 -3.06 6.74 17.57
CA ASN A 12 -4.02 7.79 17.93
C ASN A 12 -5.19 7.78 16.93
N LEU A 13 -6.09 6.83 17.10
CA LEU A 13 -7.20 6.55 16.19
C LEU A 13 -8.39 7.46 16.47
N PHE A 14 -9.04 7.92 15.41
CA PHE A 14 -10.28 8.69 15.50
C PHE A 14 -11.18 8.45 14.29
N LEU A 15 -12.47 8.74 14.42
CA LEU A 15 -13.42 8.70 13.33
C LEU A 15 -13.51 10.08 12.67
N ASP A 16 -13.50 10.12 11.33
CA ASP A 16 -13.80 11.36 10.62
C ASP A 16 -15.31 11.59 10.46
N SER A 17 -15.66 12.69 9.81
CA SER A 17 -17.05 13.08 9.54
C SER A 17 -17.84 12.06 8.72
N CYS A 18 -17.16 11.16 7.99
CA CYS A 18 -17.78 10.09 7.21
C CYS A 18 -17.86 8.78 8.00
N GLY A 19 -17.45 8.75 9.27
CA GLY A 19 -17.41 7.55 10.09
C GLY A 19 -16.26 6.62 9.74
N LEU A 20 -15.23 7.10 9.05
CA LEU A 20 -14.06 6.31 8.69
C LEU A 20 -12.97 6.42 9.74
N LEU A 21 -12.34 5.29 10.06
CA LEU A 21 -11.29 5.22 11.08
C LEU A 21 -9.95 5.68 10.51
N LYS A 22 -9.39 6.77 11.06
CA LYS A 22 -8.12 7.37 10.64
C LYS A 22 -7.08 7.36 11.76
N VAL A 23 -5.81 7.46 11.37
CA VAL A 23 -4.68 7.58 12.30
C VAL A 23 -4.25 9.05 12.42
N GLY A 24 -4.11 9.58 13.62
CA GLY A 24 -3.72 10.98 13.85
C GLY A 24 -2.30 11.13 14.38
N ASP A 25 -1.34 11.48 13.52
CA ASP A 25 0.07 11.61 13.97
C ASP A 25 0.76 12.89 13.47
N LEU A 26 0.22 13.57 12.44
CA LEU A 26 0.88 14.72 11.81
C LEU A 26 0.01 16.00 11.82
N ARG A 27 -0.72 16.24 12.91
CA ARG A 27 -1.67 17.36 13.03
C ARG A 27 -1.06 18.74 12.71
N ASN A 28 0.20 18.94 13.07
CA ASN A 28 0.90 20.23 12.94
C ASN A 28 1.71 20.38 11.64
N ALA A 29 1.73 19.36 10.77
CA ALA A 29 2.48 19.44 9.53
C ALA A 29 1.76 20.32 8.50
N ASN A 30 2.48 20.99 7.59
CA ASN A 30 1.87 21.64 6.43
C ASN A 30 1.74 20.63 5.27
N LEU A 31 0.85 19.65 5.44
CA LEU A 31 0.61 18.55 4.51
C LEU A 31 -0.88 18.42 4.17
N PRO A 32 -1.23 17.75 3.06
CA PRO A 32 -2.60 17.39 2.77
C PRO A 32 -3.23 16.55 3.88
N GLU A 33 -4.53 16.70 4.09
CA GLU A 33 -5.27 16.05 5.18
C GLU A 33 -5.19 14.52 5.13
N THR A 34 -5.18 13.94 3.94
CA THR A 34 -5.04 12.49 3.73
C THR A 34 -3.70 11.96 4.22
N VAL A 35 -2.63 12.75 4.07
CA VAL A 35 -1.28 12.41 4.53
C VAL A 35 -1.17 12.60 6.05
N LYS A 36 -1.83 13.63 6.58
CA LYS A 36 -1.88 13.89 8.03
C LYS A 36 -2.64 12.81 8.78
N HIS A 37 -3.74 12.38 8.16
CA HIS A 37 -4.76 11.53 8.72
C HIS A 37 -5.13 10.39 7.78
N PRO A 38 -4.19 9.45 7.55
CA PRO A 38 -4.42 8.36 6.63
C PRO A 38 -5.51 7.42 7.15
N LEU A 39 -6.26 6.86 6.21
CA LEU A 39 -7.33 5.90 6.48
C LEU A 39 -6.76 4.58 6.97
N LEU A 40 -7.24 4.08 8.11
CA LEU A 40 -6.82 2.80 8.64
C LEU A 40 -7.38 1.66 7.80
N LEU A 41 -6.49 0.84 7.24
CA LEU A 41 -6.85 -0.35 6.49
C LEU A 41 -6.38 -1.61 7.21
N GLN A 42 -7.28 -2.59 7.31
CA GLN A 42 -6.95 -3.90 7.85
C GLN A 42 -6.16 -4.70 6.81
N LYS A 43 -5.13 -5.43 7.27
CA LYS A 43 -4.49 -6.45 6.45
C LYS A 43 -5.50 -7.51 6.01
N ASN A 44 -5.31 -8.05 4.82
CA ASN A 44 -6.11 -9.13 4.22
C ASN A 44 -7.57 -8.77 3.92
N HIS A 45 -8.00 -7.53 4.13
CA HIS A 45 -9.31 -7.09 3.65
C HIS A 45 -9.29 -7.01 2.11
N PRO A 46 -10.35 -7.46 1.39
CA PRO A 46 -10.37 -7.47 -0.07
C PRO A 46 -10.07 -6.10 -0.69
N ILE A 47 -10.61 -5.02 -0.11
CA ILE A 47 -10.35 -3.64 -0.54
C ILE A 47 -8.87 -3.28 -0.42
N THR A 48 -8.22 -3.64 0.69
CA THR A 48 -6.78 -3.40 0.89
C THR A 48 -5.96 -4.09 -0.19
N ASN A 49 -6.28 -5.35 -0.50
CA ASN A 49 -5.57 -6.10 -1.53
C ASN A 49 -5.80 -5.49 -2.91
N MET A 50 -7.03 -5.09 -3.22
CA MET A 50 -7.38 -4.43 -4.48
C MET A 50 -6.63 -3.10 -4.67
N LEU A 51 -6.56 -2.27 -3.63
CA LEU A 51 -5.82 -1.01 -3.66
C LEU A 51 -4.32 -1.24 -3.90
N ILE A 52 -3.72 -2.24 -3.25
CA ILE A 52 -2.30 -2.58 -3.45
C ILE A 52 -2.07 -3.05 -4.89
N LYS A 53 -2.95 -3.90 -5.45
CA LYS A 53 -2.85 -4.35 -6.85
C LYS A 53 -2.99 -3.19 -7.84
N PHE A 54 -3.93 -2.29 -7.60
CA PHE A 54 -4.10 -1.08 -8.40
C PHE A 54 -2.83 -0.22 -8.41
N HIS A 55 -2.24 0.03 -7.23
CA HIS A 55 -0.97 0.76 -7.13
C HIS A 55 0.18 0.00 -7.80
N HIS A 56 0.22 -1.33 -7.66
CA HIS A 56 1.22 -2.14 -8.36
C HIS A 56 1.13 -1.99 -9.89
N GLN A 57 -0.08 -1.97 -10.45
CA GLN A 57 -0.31 -1.78 -11.88
C GLN A 57 0.10 -0.38 -12.35
N ILE A 58 -0.24 0.66 -11.59
CA ILE A 58 0.12 2.05 -11.93
C ILE A 58 1.63 2.27 -11.86
N TYR A 59 2.28 1.77 -10.80
CA TYR A 59 3.71 2.00 -10.57
C TYR A 59 4.60 0.94 -11.25
N MET A 60 4.03 -0.10 -11.85
CA MET A 60 4.69 -1.17 -12.61
C MET A 60 5.93 -1.75 -11.91
N HIS A 61 7.13 -1.34 -12.34
CA HIS A 61 8.44 -1.71 -11.81
C HIS A 61 8.79 -1.03 -10.47
N GLY A 62 7.91 -0.16 -10.00
CA GLY A 62 7.92 0.39 -8.66
C GLY A 62 7.90 -0.73 -7.65
N GLY A 63 9.08 -1.14 -7.19
CA GLY A 63 9.20 -2.18 -6.18
C GLY A 63 8.45 -1.80 -4.90
N MET A 64 8.37 -2.75 -3.97
CA MET A 64 7.63 -2.61 -2.69
C MET A 64 7.83 -1.26 -1.99
N LYS A 65 9.04 -0.67 -2.04
CA LYS A 65 9.32 0.63 -1.42
C LYS A 65 8.48 1.77 -2.02
N LEU A 66 8.34 1.83 -3.35
CA LEU A 66 7.58 2.87 -4.02
C LEU A 66 6.10 2.74 -3.70
N ILE A 67 5.54 1.54 -3.85
CA ILE A 67 4.13 1.25 -3.55
C ILE A 67 3.82 1.56 -2.08
N ASN A 68 4.68 1.14 -1.16
CA ASN A 68 4.50 1.43 0.26
C ASN A 68 4.59 2.94 0.57
N SER A 69 5.43 3.69 -0.15
CA SER A 69 5.51 5.15 0.00
C SER A 69 4.27 5.85 -0.53
N ALA A 70 3.77 5.43 -1.70
CA ALA A 70 2.56 5.97 -2.31
C ALA A 70 1.34 5.69 -1.43
N MET A 71 1.15 4.43 -1.03
CA MET A 71 0.03 4.03 -0.16
C MET A 71 0.02 4.78 1.17
N LYS A 72 1.19 5.09 1.75
CA LYS A 72 1.30 5.84 3.01
C LYS A 72 0.80 7.28 2.93
N GLN A 73 0.66 7.86 1.74
CA GLN A 73 0.10 9.20 1.58
C GLN A 73 -1.40 9.24 1.88
N GLU A 74 -2.09 8.10 1.84
CA GLU A 74 -3.55 8.04 1.96
C GLU A 74 -4.02 6.97 2.95
N TYR A 75 -3.23 5.93 3.17
CA TYR A 75 -3.62 4.72 3.87
C TYR A 75 -2.59 4.28 4.91
N TRP A 76 -3.11 3.92 6.08
CA TRP A 76 -2.36 3.23 7.13
C TRP A 76 -2.76 1.76 7.14
N ILE A 77 -2.02 0.93 6.39
CA ILE A 77 -2.25 -0.51 6.37
C ILE A 77 -1.55 -1.15 7.57
N VAL A 78 -2.30 -1.81 8.44
CA VAL A 78 -1.73 -2.59 9.55
C VAL A 78 -0.91 -3.74 8.98
N GLY A 79 0.41 -3.74 9.18
CA GLY A 79 1.29 -4.73 8.56
C GLY A 79 1.53 -4.50 7.05
N ALA A 80 1.50 -3.23 6.61
CA ALA A 80 1.66 -2.81 5.20
C ALA A 80 2.72 -3.61 4.44
N LYS A 81 3.96 -3.66 4.95
CA LYS A 81 5.08 -4.34 4.25
C LYS A 81 4.77 -5.81 3.93
N THR A 82 4.20 -6.54 4.88
CA THR A 82 3.89 -7.97 4.68
C THR A 82 2.76 -8.17 3.68
N THR A 83 1.73 -7.31 3.73
CA THR A 83 0.59 -7.37 2.82
C THR A 83 1.01 -6.95 1.41
N ILE A 84 1.77 -5.87 1.29
CA ILE A 84 2.29 -5.39 0.00
C ILE A 84 3.19 -6.44 -0.63
N ARG A 85 4.14 -7.04 0.12
CA ARG A 85 5.00 -8.12 -0.43
C ARG A 85 4.21 -9.32 -0.96
N LYS A 86 3.06 -9.63 -0.35
CA LYS A 86 2.20 -10.73 -0.79
C LYS A 86 1.50 -10.40 -2.11
N GLU A 87 0.95 -9.19 -2.22
CA GLU A 87 0.18 -8.75 -3.39
C GLU A 87 1.06 -8.21 -4.53
N VAL A 88 2.32 -7.87 -4.22
CA VAL A 88 3.37 -7.43 -5.15
C VAL A 88 4.47 -8.50 -5.15
N PRO A 89 4.27 -9.62 -5.86
CA PRO A 89 5.35 -10.57 -6.13
C PRO A 89 6.49 -9.86 -6.88
N MET A 90 7.67 -10.51 -6.99
CA MET A 90 8.80 -10.03 -7.80
C MET A 90 8.36 -9.86 -9.27
N SER A 91 7.75 -8.71 -9.56
CA SER A 91 7.26 -8.21 -10.85
C SER A 91 6.86 -9.28 -11.87
N ASP A 92 5.56 -9.48 -12.07
CA ASP A 92 5.03 -10.24 -13.21
C ASP A 92 5.46 -9.62 -14.56
N LEU A 93 5.96 -8.38 -14.58
CA LEU A 93 6.63 -7.80 -15.75
C LEU A 93 8.08 -8.27 -15.96
N ALA A 94 8.82 -8.78 -14.98
CA ALA A 94 10.15 -9.36 -15.23
C ALA A 94 10.06 -10.70 -15.98
N LEU A 95 8.96 -11.45 -15.78
CA LEU A 95 8.64 -12.62 -16.60
C LEU A 95 8.17 -12.20 -17.99
N SER A 96 7.26 -11.22 -18.12
CA SER A 96 6.78 -10.79 -19.45
C SER A 96 7.83 -10.03 -20.28
N PHE A 97 8.75 -9.29 -19.66
CA PHE A 97 9.89 -8.67 -20.36
C PHE A 97 10.90 -9.71 -20.85
N ARG A 98 11.15 -10.78 -20.07
CA ARG A 98 11.98 -11.91 -20.53
C ARG A 98 11.36 -12.58 -21.75
N SER A 99 10.05 -12.82 -21.74
CA SER A 99 9.34 -13.42 -22.88
C SER A 99 9.40 -12.57 -24.15
N LYS A 100 9.25 -11.24 -24.01
CA LYS A 100 9.21 -10.32 -25.16
C LYS A 100 10.60 -9.99 -25.71
N LEU A 101 11.61 -9.89 -24.86
CA LEU A 101 13.01 -9.70 -25.30
C LEU A 101 13.60 -10.96 -25.96
N TRP A 102 13.23 -12.18 -25.52
CA TRP A 102 13.65 -13.42 -26.18
C TRP A 102 13.08 -13.56 -27.60
N GLN A 103 11.81 -13.16 -27.81
CA GLN A 103 11.22 -13.11 -29.17
C GLN A 103 11.93 -12.10 -30.06
N ILE A 104 12.29 -10.92 -29.53
CA ILE A 104 13.05 -9.90 -30.27
C ILE A 104 14.49 -10.38 -30.57
N TYR A 105 15.11 -11.15 -29.69
CA TYR A 105 16.45 -11.71 -29.90
C TYR A 105 16.47 -12.86 -30.93
N GLN A 106 15.37 -13.62 -31.08
CA GLN A 106 15.21 -14.66 -32.10
C GLN A 106 14.93 -14.09 -33.50
N LEU A 107 14.35 -12.89 -33.61
CA LEU A 107 14.06 -12.21 -34.89
C LEU A 107 15.28 -11.49 -35.50
N ARG A 108 16.45 -11.58 -34.86
CA ARG A 108 17.71 -10.95 -35.30
C ARG A 108 18.77 -11.95 -35.79
N LYS A 109 18.35 -13.19 -36.08
CA LYS A 109 19.14 -14.20 -36.79
C LYS A 109 18.50 -14.49 -38.14
#